data_AF-A0A534T639-F1
#
_entry.id   AF-A0A534T639-F1
#
_cell.length_a   1.000
_cell.length_b   1.000
_cell.length_c   1.000
_cell.angle_alpha   90.00
_cell.angle_beta   90.00
_cell.angle_gamma   90.00
#
_symmetry.space_group_name_H-M   'P 1'
#
loop_
_entity.id
_entity.type
_entity.pdbx_description
1 polymer ?
#
loop_
_entity_poly.entity_id
_entity_poly.type
_entity_poly.pdbx_seq_one_letter_code
_entity_poly.pdbx_strand_id
1 'polypeptide(L)'
;MRVKRLRYALETLRGLGGKRLVRMLRLLERLQDTLGAHQDAVTQIARLRELADTASLPAATLLAMGALIRVLGRRARRRRRRFPALWRRFDRARLRRGVLEELSRHKRAARVLRLVRATGT
;
A
#
# COMPACT_ATOMS: atom_id res chain seq x y z
N MET A 1 1.63 -8.31 -1.51
CA MET A 1 1.27 -9.17 -0.35
C MET A 1 1.74 -8.65 1.01
N ARG A 2 3.04 -8.37 1.24
CA ARG A 2 3.57 -8.03 2.60
C ARG A 2 2.98 -6.76 3.24
N VAL A 3 2.74 -5.71 2.45
CA VAL A 3 2.23 -4.41 2.95
C VAL A 3 0.76 -4.49 3.41
N LYS A 4 -0.10 -5.23 2.67
CA LYS A 4 -1.49 -5.49 3.08
C LYS A 4 -1.56 -6.31 4.38
N ARG A 5 -0.73 -7.36 4.50
CA ARG A 5 -0.63 -8.16 5.73
C ARG A 5 -0.22 -7.30 6.94
N LEU A 6 0.74 -6.39 6.74
CA LEU A 6 1.14 -5.46 7.79
C LEU A 6 0.00 -4.50 8.17
N ARG A 7 -0.78 -3.99 7.21
CA ARG A 7 -1.95 -3.14 7.53
C ARG A 7 -2.96 -3.90 8.36
N TYR A 8 -3.34 -5.11 7.95
CA TYR A 8 -4.28 -5.93 8.72
C TYR A 8 -3.78 -6.22 10.13
N ALA A 9 -2.49 -6.57 10.29
CA ALA A 9 -1.88 -6.76 11.60
C ALA A 9 -1.87 -5.48 12.47
N LEU A 10 -1.78 -4.29 11.86
CA LEU A 10 -1.83 -3.03 12.60
C LEU A 10 -3.28 -2.58 12.87
N GLU A 11 -4.23 -2.94 12.00
CA GLU A 11 -5.66 -2.67 12.17
C GLU A 11 -6.24 -3.49 13.33
N THR A 12 -5.84 -4.76 13.48
CA THR A 12 -6.21 -5.57 14.65
C THR A 12 -5.67 -4.98 15.94
N LEU A 13 -4.50 -4.33 15.89
CA LEU A 13 -3.88 -3.66 17.04
C LEU A 13 -4.41 -2.23 17.25
N ARG A 14 -5.22 -1.68 16.34
CA ARG A 14 -5.74 -0.30 16.42
C ARG A 14 -6.57 -0.06 17.68
N GLY A 15 -7.25 -1.10 18.17
CA GLY A 15 -8.00 -1.08 19.43
C GLY A 15 -7.14 -0.83 20.68
N LEU A 16 -5.80 -0.94 20.58
CA LEU A 16 -4.85 -0.61 21.64
C LEU A 16 -4.55 0.90 21.75
N GLY A 17 -5.22 1.76 20.96
CA GLY A 17 -5.35 3.20 21.23
C GLY A 17 -4.11 4.10 21.07
N GLY A 18 -2.93 3.56 20.74
CA GLY A 18 -1.71 4.36 20.66
C GLY A 18 -1.67 5.37 19.51
N LYS A 19 -1.56 6.68 19.81
CA LYS A 19 -1.40 7.78 18.82
C LYS A 19 -0.30 7.51 17.78
N ARG A 20 0.74 6.76 18.16
CA ARG A 20 1.88 6.39 17.30
C ARG A 20 1.48 5.32 16.26
N LEU A 21 0.68 4.35 16.66
CA LEU A 21 0.14 3.30 15.79
C LEU A 21 -0.78 3.91 14.72
N VAL A 22 -1.65 4.83 15.12
CA VAL A 22 -2.55 5.57 14.20
C VAL A 22 -1.76 6.34 13.14
N ARG A 23 -0.69 7.05 13.52
CA ARG A 23 0.16 7.77 12.56
C ARG A 23 0.84 6.83 11.57
N MET A 24 1.28 5.66 12.04
CA MET A 24 1.94 4.68 11.19
C MET A 24 0.97 3.99 10.23
N LEU A 25 -0.24 3.66 10.68
CA LEU A 25 -1.33 3.17 9.82
C LEU A 25 -1.63 4.14 8.67
N ARG A 26 -1.78 5.44 8.98
CA ARG A 26 -2.00 6.48 7.96
C ARG A 26 -0.86 6.58 6.95
N LEU A 27 0.39 6.40 7.39
CA LEU A 27 1.54 6.41 6.48
C LEU A 27 1.54 5.17 5.57
N LEU A 28 1.18 4.01 6.13
CA LEU A 28 1.06 2.75 5.41
C LEU A 28 -0.08 2.79 4.37
N GLU A 29 -1.23 3.37 4.71
CA GLU A 29 -2.34 3.65 3.79
C GLU A 29 -1.87 4.50 2.62
N ARG A 30 -1.25 5.67 2.87
CA ARG A 30 -0.73 6.53 1.80
C ARG A 30 0.27 5.85 0.88
N LEU A 31 1.10 4.97 1.45
CA LEU A 31 2.05 4.17 0.67
C LEU A 31 1.30 3.16 -0.22
N GLN A 32 0.28 2.48 0.33
CA GLN A 32 -0.57 1.55 -0.41
C GLN A 32 -1.34 2.25 -1.51
N ASP A 33 -1.95 3.41 -1.25
CA ASP A 33 -2.70 4.19 -2.24
C ASP A 33 -1.82 4.61 -3.41
N THR A 34 -0.58 5.04 -3.11
CA THR A 34 0.38 5.45 -4.14
C THR A 34 0.77 4.28 -5.03
N LEU A 35 0.97 3.10 -4.45
CA LEU A 35 1.32 1.89 -5.17
C LEU A 35 0.12 1.34 -5.97
N GLY A 36 -1.06 1.29 -5.35
CA GLY A 36 -2.32 0.85 -5.96
C GLY A 36 -2.65 1.70 -7.18
N ALA A 37 -2.69 3.02 -7.02
CA ALA A 37 -2.96 3.93 -8.14
C ALA A 37 -1.92 3.87 -9.26
N HIS A 38 -0.68 3.45 -8.98
CA HIS A 38 0.32 3.19 -10.02
C HIS A 38 0.00 1.89 -10.78
N GLN A 39 -0.27 0.81 -10.05
CA GLN A 39 -0.61 -0.49 -10.62
C GLN A 39 -1.90 -0.40 -11.44
N ASP A 40 -2.95 0.23 -10.92
CA ASP A 40 -4.21 0.42 -11.63
C ASP A 40 -4.00 1.12 -12.98
N ALA A 41 -3.17 2.17 -13.00
CA ALA A 41 -2.86 2.88 -14.24
C ALA A 41 -2.09 1.99 -15.24
N VAL A 42 -1.17 1.16 -14.77
CA VAL A 42 -0.43 0.22 -15.62
C VAL A 42 -1.35 -0.88 -16.16
N THR A 43 -2.22 -1.45 -15.32
CA THR A 43 -3.21 -2.46 -15.72
C THR A 43 -4.22 -1.90 -16.72
N GLN A 44 -4.71 -0.67 -16.52
CA GLN A 44 -5.59 0.00 -17.48
C GLN A 44 -4.90 0.23 -18.82
N ILE A 45 -3.63 0.66 -18.83
CA ILE A 45 -2.85 0.80 -20.07
C ILE A 45 -2.71 -0.54 -20.79
N ALA A 46 -2.39 -1.61 -20.06
CA ALA A 46 -2.25 -2.94 -20.63
C ALA A 46 -3.57 -3.41 -21.26
N ARG A 47 -4.70 -3.21 -20.55
CA ARG A 47 -6.02 -3.61 -21.05
C ARG A 47 -6.45 -2.81 -22.29
N LEU A 48 -6.12 -1.52 -22.34
CA LEU A 48 -6.40 -0.69 -23.52
C LEU A 48 -5.58 -1.14 -24.74
N ARG A 49 -4.32 -1.53 -24.55
CA ARG A 49 -3.49 -2.06 -25.63
C ARG A 49 -4.03 -3.38 -26.14
N GLU A 50 -4.31 -4.31 -25.23
CA GLU A 50 -4.92 -5.60 -25.57
C GLU A 50 -6.24 -5.41 -26.33
N LEU A 51 -7.09 -4.48 -25.91
CA LEU A 51 -8.34 -4.19 -26.62
C LEU A 51 -8.10 -3.62 -28.03
N ALA A 52 -7.09 -2.77 -28.20
CA ALA A 52 -6.72 -2.23 -29.50
C ALA A 52 -6.17 -3.31 -30.46
N ASP A 53 -5.49 -4.33 -29.91
CA ASP A 53 -4.89 -5.41 -30.69
C ASP A 53 -5.92 -6.51 -31.04
N THR A 54 -6.93 -6.73 -30.20
CA THR A 54 -7.87 -7.85 -30.32
C THR A 54 -9.22 -7.51 -30.93
N ALA A 55 -9.64 -6.24 -30.90
CA ALA A 55 -10.93 -5.82 -31.42
C ALA A 55 -10.78 -4.97 -32.68
N SER A 56 -11.67 -5.19 -33.67
CA SER A 56 -11.83 -4.25 -34.78
C SER A 56 -12.55 -3.00 -34.28
N LEU A 57 -11.79 -1.91 -34.10
CA LEU A 57 -12.28 -0.65 -33.55
C LEU A 57 -12.16 0.48 -34.58
N PRO A 58 -13.11 1.42 -34.60
CA PRO A 58 -13.00 2.62 -35.43
C PRO A 58 -11.71 3.41 -35.11
N ALA A 59 -11.12 4.03 -36.13
CA ALA A 59 -9.90 4.83 -35.98
C ALA A 59 -10.03 5.93 -34.92
N ALA A 60 -11.21 6.57 -34.82
CA ALA A 60 -11.50 7.57 -33.79
C ALA A 60 -11.38 7.00 -32.36
N THR A 61 -11.82 5.75 -32.15
CA THR A 61 -11.72 5.05 -30.87
C THR A 61 -10.26 4.75 -30.53
N LEU A 62 -9.48 4.25 -31.50
CA LEU A 62 -8.05 3.98 -31.31
C LEU A 62 -7.27 5.27 -30.96
N LEU A 63 -7.59 6.39 -31.60
CA LEU A 63 -7.00 7.69 -31.27
C LEU A 63 -7.34 8.14 -29.85
N ALA A 64 -8.60 8.00 -29.43
CA ALA A 64 -9.04 8.31 -28.06
C ALA A 64 -8.35 7.42 -27.02
N MET A 65 -8.21 6.12 -27.30
CA MET A 65 -7.48 5.17 -26.45
C MET A 65 -6.01 5.56 -26.32
N GLY A 66 -5.35 5.96 -27.41
CA GLY A 66 -3.98 6.48 -27.39
C GLY A 66 -3.83 7.71 -26.48
N ALA A 67 -4.78 8.64 -26.52
CA ALA A 67 -4.80 9.81 -25.63
C ALA A 67 -4.98 9.39 -24.16
N LEU A 68 -5.88 8.43 -23.88
CA LEU A 68 -6.11 7.89 -22.54
C LEU A 68 -4.86 7.20 -21.98
N ILE A 69 -4.19 6.36 -22.77
CA ILE A 69 -2.92 5.70 -22.43
C ILE A 69 -1.87 6.75 -22.03
N ARG A 70 -1.77 7.86 -22.78
CA ARG A 70 -0.83 8.95 -22.47
C ARG A 70 -1.14 9.62 -21.13
N VAL A 71 -2.41 9.85 -20.81
CA VAL A 71 -2.84 10.42 -19.53
C VAL A 71 -2.52 9.46 -18.38
N LEU A 72 -2.87 8.18 -18.51
CA LEU A 72 -2.59 7.14 -17.52
C LEU A 72 -1.08 6.98 -17.30
N GLY A 73 -0.27 6.98 -18.36
CA GLY A 73 1.18 6.88 -18.26
C GLY A 73 1.79 8.06 -17.48
N ARG A 74 1.26 9.27 -17.68
CA ARG A 74 1.66 10.44 -16.88
C ARG A 74 1.26 10.29 -15.42
N ARG A 75 0.06 9.77 -15.11
CA ARG A 75 -0.38 9.49 -13.74
C ARG A 75 0.52 8.44 -13.07
N ALA A 76 0.81 7.33 -13.74
CA ALA A 76 1.68 6.28 -13.26
C ALA A 76 3.08 6.80 -12.92
N ARG A 77 3.69 7.61 -13.80
CA ARG A 77 5.00 8.25 -13.53
C ARG A 77 4.98 9.17 -12.33
N ARG A 78 3.94 10.00 -12.19
CA ARG A 78 3.77 10.89 -11.02
C ARG A 78 3.66 10.10 -9.72
N ARG A 79 2.91 9.00 -9.69
CA ARG A 79 2.79 8.13 -8.51
C ARG A 79 4.13 7.46 -8.17
N ARG A 80 4.84 6.92 -9.17
CA ARG A 80 6.17 6.31 -8.99
C ARG A 80 7.19 7.30 -8.39
N ARG A 81 7.18 8.57 -8.81
CA ARG A 81 8.07 9.61 -8.25
C ARG A 81 7.77 9.94 -6.78
N ARG A 82 6.52 9.78 -6.31
CA ARG A 82 6.14 10.04 -4.92
C ARG A 82 6.53 8.91 -3.96
N PHE A 83 6.66 7.69 -4.47
CA PHE A 83 6.91 6.50 -3.66
C PHE A 83 8.19 6.59 -2.80
N PRO A 84 9.38 6.97 -3.32
CA PRO A 84 10.59 6.99 -2.52
C PRO A 84 10.53 7.94 -1.32
N ALA A 85 9.87 9.10 -1.46
CA ALA A 85 9.71 10.05 -0.37
C ALA A 85 8.79 9.51 0.74
N LEU A 86 7.71 8.82 0.37
CA LEU A 86 6.82 8.15 1.33
C LEU A 86 7.52 6.95 2.00
N TRP A 87 8.28 6.17 1.24
CA TRP A 87 9.04 5.04 1.75
C TRP A 87 10.10 5.46 2.76
N ARG A 88 10.85 6.54 2.49
CA ARG A 88 11.83 7.09 3.44
C ARG A 88 11.22 7.53 4.77
N ARG A 89 9.96 8.00 4.76
CA ARG A 89 9.23 8.34 5.98
C ARG A 89 8.79 7.11 6.78
N PHE A 90 8.76 5.93 6.15
CA PHE A 90 8.33 4.70 6.76
C PHE A 90 9.48 4.01 7.50
N ASP A 91 9.62 4.34 8.78
CA ASP A 91 10.62 3.73 9.67
C ASP A 91 10.10 2.46 10.34
N ARG A 92 10.60 1.31 9.89
CA ARG A 92 10.25 -0.02 10.42
C ARG A 92 10.70 -0.22 11.87
N ALA A 93 11.85 0.31 12.26
CA ALA A 93 12.36 0.18 13.62
C ALA A 93 11.50 1.00 14.59
N ARG A 94 11.11 2.21 14.18
CA ARG A 94 10.17 3.04 14.93
C ARG A 94 8.78 2.42 15.01
N LEU A 95 8.29 1.75 13.97
CA LEU A 95 7.05 0.98 14.02
C LEU A 95 7.16 -0.15 15.04
N ARG A 96 8.20 -1.00 14.96
CA ARG A 96 8.40 -2.13 15.88
C ARG A 96 8.44 -1.68 17.34
N ARG A 97 9.21 -0.64 17.65
CA ARG A 97 9.28 -0.07 19.01
C ARG A 97 7.92 0.42 19.50
N GLY A 98 7.17 1.13 18.65
CA GLY A 98 5.85 1.65 19.01
C GLY A 98 4.82 0.55 19.27
N VAL A 99 4.85 -0.54 18.50
CA VAL A 99 3.98 -1.70 18.73
C VAL A 99 4.35 -2.40 20.03
N LEU A 100 5.63 -2.63 20.30
CA LEU A 100 6.08 -3.27 21.54
C LEU A 100 5.75 -2.44 22.79
N GLU A 101 5.91 -1.11 22.73
CA GLU A 101 5.52 -0.17 23.79
C GLU A 101 4.00 -0.21 24.08
N GLU A 102 3.15 -0.30 23.05
CA GLU A 102 1.70 -0.37 23.28
C GLU A 102 1.23 -1.74 23.80
N LEU A 103 1.88 -2.82 23.33
CA LEU A 103 1.64 -4.17 23.84
C LEU A 103 2.09 -4.32 25.30
N SER A 104 3.19 -3.68 25.72
CA SER A 104 3.62 -3.73 27.12
C SER A 104 2.71 -2.92 28.05
N ARG A 105 2.11 -1.83 27.57
CA ARG A 105 1.15 -1.01 28.33
C ARG A 105 -0.18 -1.72 28.58
N HIS A 106 -0.67 -2.48 27.62
CA HIS A 106 -1.91 -3.23 27.75
C HIS A 106 -1.61 -4.62 28.36
N LYS A 107 -1.63 -4.74 29.69
CA LYS A 107 -1.30 -5.98 30.45
C LYS A 107 -2.01 -7.28 29.97
N ARG A 108 -3.07 -7.22 29.14
CA ARG A 108 -3.66 -8.39 28.44
C ARG A 108 -2.81 -8.96 27.30
N ALA A 109 -1.88 -8.18 26.72
CA ALA A 109 -0.98 -8.60 25.65
C ALA A 109 0.26 -9.37 26.12
N ALA A 110 0.53 -9.43 27.43
CA ALA A 110 1.57 -10.29 28.00
C ALA A 110 1.38 -11.78 27.63
N ARG A 111 0.12 -12.21 27.42
CA ARG A 111 -0.21 -13.58 26.99
C ARG A 111 0.10 -13.81 25.50
N VAL A 112 -0.11 -12.81 24.65
CA VAL A 112 0.22 -12.86 23.21
C VAL A 112 1.74 -12.76 22.98
N LEU A 113 2.43 -11.92 23.75
CA LEU A 113 3.91 -11.81 23.73
C LEU A 113 4.60 -13.12 24.13
N ARG A 114 4.01 -13.93 25.04
CA ARG A 114 4.52 -15.27 25.36
C ARG A 114 4.36 -16.25 24.20
N LEU A 115 3.24 -16.22 23.49
CA LEU A 115 2.98 -17.09 22.33
C LEU A 115 3.90 -16.77 21.14
N VAL A 116 4.10 -15.49 20.82
CA VAL A 116 4.98 -15.07 19.72
C VAL A 116 6.46 -15.37 20.01
N ARG A 117 6.88 -15.38 21.28
CA ARG A 117 8.21 -15.85 21.69
C ARG A 117 8.37 -17.37 21.63
N ALA A 118 7.28 -18.12 21.83
CA ALA A 118 7.30 -19.58 21.80
C ALA A 118 7.31 -20.14 20.36
N THR A 119 6.80 -19.41 19.37
CA THR A 119 6.77 -19.83 17.96
C THR A 119 7.98 -19.37 17.14
N GLY A 120 9.07 -18.98 17.81
CA GLY A 120 10.33 -18.61 17.18
C GLY A 120 11.27 -19.81 17.03
N THR A 121 10.99 -20.66 16.05
CA THR A 121 11.96 -21.54 15.35
C THR A 121 11.80 -21.27 13.87
#